data_AF-A0A7J3ZLW0-F1
#
_entry.id   AF-A0A7J3ZLW0-F1
#
_cell.length_a   1.000
_cell.length_b   1.000
_cell.length_c   1.000
_cell.angle_alpha   90.00
_cell.angle_beta   90.00
_cell.angle_gamma   90.00
#
_symmetry.space_group_name_H-M   'P 1'
#
loop_
_entity.id
_entity.type
_entity.pdbx_description
1 polymer ?
#
loop_
_entity_poly.entity_id
_entity_poly.type
_entity_poly.pdbx_seq_one_letter_code
_entity_poly.pdbx_strand_id
1 'polypeptide(L)' 'MSGLGELVLVRVKVAVGYKNVRGLRREMGCIVVAVEKNGRLPLPERTLSQRGSAFLLGREDCLGKAERSLAGGSSS' A
#
# COMPACT_ATOMS: atom_id res chain seq x y z
N MET A 1 1.52 -28.09 5.97
CA MET A 1 2.65 -27.13 5.91
C MET A 1 2.11 -25.83 5.35
N SER A 2 1.82 -24.84 6.20
CA SER A 2 1.28 -23.55 5.76
C SER A 2 2.44 -22.60 5.51
N GLY A 3 3.12 -22.77 4.38
CA GLY A 3 4.12 -21.81 3.93
C GLY A 3 3.42 -20.48 3.70
N LEU A 4 3.77 -19.46 4.47
CA LEU A 4 3.54 -18.09 4.08
C LEU A 4 4.28 -17.93 2.74
N GLY A 5 3.55 -18.02 1.62
CA GLY A 5 4.15 -17.85 0.29
C GLY A 5 5.00 -16.57 0.24
N GLU A 6 5.95 -16.54 -0.67
CA GLU A 6 6.95 -15.47 -0.77
C GLU A 6 6.30 -14.07 -0.67
N LEU A 7 6.75 -13.29 0.30
CA LEU A 7 6.28 -11.93 0.53
C LEU A 7 7.25 -10.97 -0.14
N VAL A 8 6.71 -10.08 -0.95
CA VAL A 8 7.47 -9.08 -1.71
C VAL A 8 7.22 -7.71 -1.09
N LEU A 9 8.30 -6.93 -0.99
CA LEU A 9 8.24 -5.52 -0.61
C LEU A 9 8.31 -4.67 -1.88
N VAL A 10 7.28 -3.87 -2.13
CA VAL A 10 7.23 -2.97 -3.30
C VAL A 10 7.01 -1.53 -2.87
N ARG A 11 7.58 -0.60 -3.65
CA ARG A 11 7.29 0.83 -3.55
C ARG A 11 6.21 1.18 -4.58
N VAL A 12 5.08 1.69 -4.13
CA VAL A 12 3.97 2.12 -4.99
C VAL A 12 3.75 3.62 -4.89
N LYS A 13 3.32 4.23 -5.99
CA LYS A 13 2.95 5.65 -6.02
C LYS A 13 1.51 5.81 -5.56
N VAL A 14 1.28 6.74 -4.63
CA VAL A 14 -0.04 7.07 -4.09
C VAL A 14 -0.51 8.37 -4.76
N ALA A 15 -1.44 8.25 -5.70
CA ALA A 15 -2.00 9.38 -6.46
C ALA A 15 -3.20 10.02 -5.75
N VAL A 16 -3.92 9.24 -4.95
CA VAL A 16 -5.15 9.65 -4.25
C VAL A 16 -4.94 9.48 -2.74
N GLY A 17 -5.40 10.46 -1.96
CA GLY A 17 -5.35 10.38 -0.50
C GLY A 17 -6.20 9.20 0.00
N TYR A 18 -5.58 8.04 0.22
CA TYR A 18 -6.27 6.84 0.65
C TYR A 18 -6.59 6.97 2.15
N LYS A 19 -7.87 7.15 2.44
CA LYS A 19 -8.36 7.58 3.76
C LYS A 19 -8.07 6.59 4.90
N ASN A 20 -7.72 5.32 4.63
CA ASN A 20 -7.52 4.36 5.72
C ASN A 20 -6.51 3.25 5.37
N VAL A 21 -5.30 3.30 5.92
CA VAL A 21 -4.26 2.26 5.76
C VAL A 21 -4.73 0.86 6.20
N ARG A 22 -5.63 0.77 7.19
CA ARG A 22 -6.21 -0.52 7.61
C ARG A 22 -7.11 -1.15 6.55
N GLY A 23 -7.69 -0.34 5.66
CA GLY A 23 -8.49 -0.81 4.51
C GLY A 23 -7.65 -1.68 3.60
N LEU A 24 -6.42 -1.28 3.26
CA LEU A 24 -5.50 -2.05 2.41
C LEU A 24 -5.21 -3.44 2.94
N ARG A 25 -5.06 -3.59 4.27
CA ARG A 25 -4.84 -4.92 4.86
C ARG A 25 -6.07 -5.81 4.78
N ARG A 26 -7.26 -5.27 5.03
CA ARG A 26 -8.52 -6.04 5.00
C ARG A 26 -8.99 -6.34 3.59
N GLU A 27 -8.88 -5.38 2.68
CA GLU A 27 -9.40 -5.45 1.32
C GLU A 27 -8.42 -6.13 0.36
N MET A 28 -7.12 -5.84 0.50
CA MET A 28 -6.10 -6.27 -0.45
C MET A 28 -5.13 -7.30 0.12
N GLY A 29 -5.18 -7.59 1.42
CA GLY A 29 -4.24 -8.52 2.07
C GLY A 29 -2.80 -8.00 2.15
N CYS A 30 -2.59 -6.69 1.95
CA CYS A 30 -1.27 -6.05 1.96
C CYS A 30 -1.02 -5.29 3.27
N ILE A 31 0.23 -5.25 3.72
CA ILE A 31 0.64 -4.47 4.88
C ILE A 31 1.39 -3.23 4.38
N VAL A 32 0.93 -2.03 4.76
CA VAL A 32 1.73 -0.82 4.58
C VAL A 32 2.80 -0.81 5.66
N VAL A 33 4.08 -0.77 5.29
CA VAL A 33 5.21 -0.76 6.21
C VAL A 33 5.82 0.62 6.39
N ALA A 34 5.78 1.46 5.36
CA ALA A 34 6.25 2.84 5.43
C ALA A 34 5.54 3.73 4.41
N VAL A 35 5.54 5.03 4.67
CA VAL A 35 5.05 6.06 3.74
C VAL A 35 6.13 7.09 3.55
N GLU A 36 6.48 7.41 2.31
CA GLU A 36 7.43 8.47 2.01
C GLU A 36 6.76 9.84 2.11
N LYS A 37 7.31 10.69 2.97
CA LYS A 37 6.87 12.08 3.18
C LYS A 37 8.10 12.98 3.24
N ASN A 38 8.22 13.88 2.26
CA ASN A 38 9.32 14.86 2.17
C ASN A 38 10.72 14.18 2.25
N GLY A 39 10.91 13.07 1.54
CA GLY A 39 12.18 12.31 1.55
C GLY A 39 12.47 11.53 2.84
N ARG A 40 11.52 11.46 3.77
CA ARG A 40 11.59 10.64 4.99
C ARG A 40 10.62 9.47 4.89
N LEU A 41 10.90 8.40 5.64
CA LEU A 41 10.09 7.18 5.71
C LEU A 41 9.48 7.00 7.12
N PRO A 42 8.53 7.85 7.54
CA PRO A 42 7.81 7.61 8.78
C PRO A 42 7.03 6.29 8.75
N LEU A 43 6.77 5.77 9.95
CA LEU A 43 5.81 4.69 10.14
C LEU A 43 4.43 5.08 9.59
N PRO A 44 3.62 4.11 9.14
CA PRO A 44 2.32 4.40 8.57
C PRO A 44 1.40 5.06 9.60
N GLU A 45 0.94 6.26 9.31
CA GLU A 45 -0.17 6.87 10.04
C GLU A 45 -1.48 6.11 9.70
N ARG A 46 -2.57 6.40 10.43
CA ARG A 46 -3.88 5.77 10.16
C ARG A 46 -4.39 6.05 8.74
N THR A 47 -3.89 7.10 8.10
CA THR A 47 -4.36 7.65 6.82
C THR A 47 -3.18 7.93 5.88
N LEU A 48 -3.34 7.58 4.60
CA LEU A 48 -2.45 7.96 3.51
C LEU A 48 -3.00 9.24 2.87
N SER A 49 -2.98 10.34 3.62
CA SER A 49 -3.74 11.55 3.25
C SER A 49 -3.10 12.38 2.13
N GLN A 50 -1.84 12.13 1.80
CA GLN A 50 -1.05 12.94 0.88
C GLN A 50 -0.52 12.12 -0.29
N ARG A 51 -0.39 12.78 -1.46
CA ARG A 51 0.32 12.22 -2.62
C ARG A 51 1.77 11.92 -2.23
N GLY A 52 2.28 10.76 -2.63
CA GLY A 52 3.61 10.32 -2.23
C GLY A 52 3.90 8.88 -2.67
N SER A 53 4.80 8.23 -1.94
CA SER A 53 5.08 6.79 -2.13
C SER A 53 4.68 6.02 -0.87
N ALA A 54 4.19 4.80 -1.04
CA ALA A 54 3.99 3.86 0.06
C ALA A 54 4.78 2.58 -0.20
N PHE A 55 5.22 1.95 0.88
CA PHE A 55 5.91 0.66 0.85
C PHE A 55 4.93 -0.41 1.33
N LEU A 56 4.65 -1.37 0.46
CA LEU A 56 3.69 -2.44 0.70
C LEU A 56 4.42 -3.78 0.78
N LEU A 57 4.12 -4.54 1.83
CA LEU A 57 4.52 -5.93 1.99
C LEU A 57 3.31 -6.83 1.75
N GLY A 58 3.43 -7.78 0.83
CA GLY A 58 2.35 -8.71 0.52
C GLY A 58 2.78 -9.74 -0.51
N ARG A 59 1.86 -10.64 -0.86
CA ARG A 59 2.06 -11.52 -2.01
C ARG A 59 1.85 -10.76 -3.32
N GLU A 60 2.45 -11.24 -4.40
CA GLU A 60 2.41 -10.58 -5.71
C GLU A 60 0.98 -10.33 -6.22
N ASP A 61 0.07 -11.28 -6.03
CA ASP A 61 -1.35 -11.20 -6.41
C ASP A 61 -2.10 -10.07 -5.68
N CYS A 62 -1.75 -9.85 -4.42
CA CYS A 62 -2.30 -8.81 -3.55
C CYS A 62 -1.76 -7.42 -3.92
N LEU A 63 -0.45 -7.32 -4.19
CA LEU A 63 0.24 -6.06 -4.44
C LEU A 63 -0.23 -5.37 -5.71
N GLY A 64 -0.46 -6.13 -6.80
CA GLY A 64 -0.96 -5.55 -8.05
C GLY A 64 -2.37 -4.96 -7.95
N LYS A 65 -3.21 -5.42 -7.01
CA LYS A 65 -4.51 -4.79 -6.73
C LYS A 65 -4.33 -3.49 -5.94
N ALA A 66 -3.50 -3.52 -4.90
CA ALA A 66 -3.22 -2.35 -4.07
C ALA A 66 -2.57 -1.21 -4.88
N GLU A 67 -1.63 -1.52 -5.77
CA GLU A 67 -1.00 -0.53 -6.64
C GLU A 67 -2.02 0.20 -7.51
N ARG A 68 -2.93 -0.52 -8.17
CA ARG A 68 -3.98 0.08 -9.00
C ARG A 68 -4.93 0.97 -8.20
N SER A 69 -5.33 0.54 -7.01
CA SER A 69 -6.20 1.34 -6.13
C SER A 69 -5.50 2.62 -5.63
N LEU A 70 -4.21 2.55 -5.32
CA LEU A 70 -3.44 3.68 -4.82
C LEU A 70 -2.98 4.64 -5.92
N ALA A 71 -2.74 4.14 -7.13
CA ALA A 71 -2.43 4.93 -8.32
C ALA A 71 -3.62 5.74 -8.84
N GLY A 72 -4.81 5.58 -8.24
CA GLY A 72 -6.01 6.31 -8.63
C GLY A 72 -6.72 5.71 -9.83
N GLY A 73 -6.73 4.37 -9.93
CA GLY A 73 -7.54 3.66 -10.91
C GLY A 73 -8.96 4.19 -10.93
N SER A 74 -9.26 4.96 -11.98
CA SER A 74 -10.58 5.45 -12.31
C SER A 74 -11.52 4.26 -12.49
N SER A 75 -12.42 4.06 -11.54
CA SER A 75 -13.72 3.51 -11.87
C SER A 75 -14.65 4.69 -11.99
N SER A 76 -15.12 4.91 -13.21
CA SER A 76 -16.24 5.77 -13.58
C SER A 76 -17.49 5.44 -12.77
#